data_AF-A0A962YDR1-F1
#
_entry.id   AF-A0A962YDR1-F1
#
_cell.length_a   1.000
_cell.length_b   1.000
_cell.length_c   1.000
_cell.angle_alpha   90.00
_cell.angle_beta   90.00
_cell.angle_gamma   90.00
#
_symmetry.space_group_name_H-M   'P 1'
#
loop_
_entity.id
_entity.type
_entity.pdbx_description
1 polymer ?
#
loop_
_entity_poly.entity_id
_entity_poly.type
_entity_poly.pdbx_seq_one_letter_code
_entity_poly.pdbx_strand_id
1 'polypeptide(L)'
;SGTDLAGYDAQLASTEMFYTPAAALALTNSPQLAQTMQHVAEFSFAHGLLGEGAPDAGFIGIEMPAGTFGDQSNIKLRFNPDYMQMAADGAL
;
A
#
# COMPACT_ATOMS: atom_id res chain seq x y z
N SER A 1 -5.11 -17.59 16.32
CA SER A 1 -5.97 -17.67 15.12
C SER A 1 -5.14 -18.24 13.99
N GLY A 2 -5.68 -19.17 13.18
CA GLY A 2 -4.97 -19.81 12.05
C GLY A 2 -4.28 -21.13 12.35
N THR A 3 -4.60 -21.79 13.47
CA THR A 3 -3.99 -23.06 13.87
C THR A 3 -4.67 -24.29 13.27
N ASP A 4 -5.76 -24.09 12.52
CA ASP A 4 -6.50 -25.11 11.78
C ASP A 4 -6.94 -24.57 10.40
N LEU A 5 -7.43 -25.48 9.54
CA LEU A 5 -7.83 -25.14 8.18
C LEU A 5 -8.94 -24.09 8.14
N ALA A 6 -9.95 -24.24 8.99
CA ALA A 6 -11.07 -23.29 9.07
C ALA A 6 -10.59 -21.88 9.46
N GLY A 7 -9.68 -21.78 10.43
CA GLY A 7 -9.11 -20.50 10.85
C GLY A 7 -8.14 -19.89 9.83
N TYR A 8 -7.50 -20.70 8.99
CA TYR A 8 -6.71 -20.24 7.85
C TYR A 8 -7.62 -19.70 6.73
N ASP A 9 -8.64 -20.46 6.35
CA ASP A 9 -9.59 -20.07 5.30
C ASP A 9 -10.34 -18.78 5.68
N ALA A 10 -10.70 -18.62 6.96
CA ALA A 10 -11.30 -17.38 7.46
C ALA A 10 -10.37 -16.17 7.34
N GLN A 11 -9.06 -16.34 7.56
CA GLN A 11 -8.08 -15.27 7.38
C GLN A 11 -7.92 -14.91 5.91
N LEU A 12 -7.83 -15.91 5.03
CA LEU A 12 -7.78 -15.68 3.59
C LEU A 12 -9.03 -14.94 3.09
N ALA A 13 -10.22 -15.35 3.52
CA ALA A 13 -11.47 -14.71 3.13
C ALA A 13 -11.58 -13.25 3.59
N SER A 14 -10.90 -12.88 4.69
CA SER A 14 -10.85 -11.50 5.17
C SER A 14 -9.74 -10.65 4.52
N THR A 15 -8.81 -11.28 3.81
CA THR A 15 -7.66 -10.61 3.19
C THR A 15 -7.92 -10.41 1.71
N GLU A 16 -7.80 -9.19 1.20
CA GLU A 16 -7.84 -8.96 -0.24
C GLU A 16 -6.55 -9.51 -0.86
N MET A 17 -6.68 -10.57 -1.66
CA MET A 17 -5.56 -11.28 -2.27
C MET A 17 -5.44 -10.93 -3.75
N PHE A 18 -4.28 -10.42 -4.16
CA PHE A 18 -3.99 -10.10 -5.56
C PHE A 18 -3.42 -11.32 -6.30
N TYR A 19 -4.29 -12.27 -6.65
CA TYR A 19 -3.88 -13.51 -7.33
C TYR A 19 -3.43 -13.33 -8.78
N THR A 20 -3.80 -12.22 -9.42
CA THR A 20 -3.41 -11.91 -10.80
C THR A 20 -2.69 -10.56 -10.87
N PRO A 21 -1.73 -10.38 -11.80
CA PRO A 21 -1.08 -9.10 -12.02
C PRO A 21 -2.08 -7.97 -12.31
N ALA A 22 -3.13 -8.27 -13.09
CA ALA A 22 -4.18 -7.33 -13.44
C ALA A 22 -4.94 -6.81 -12.19
N ALA A 23 -5.20 -7.67 -11.20
CA ALA A 23 -5.85 -7.24 -9.96
C ALA A 23 -4.95 -6.29 -9.14
N ALA A 24 -3.65 -6.59 -9.03
CA ALA A 24 -2.70 -5.71 -8.36
C ALA A 24 -2.61 -4.33 -9.04
N LEU A 25 -2.50 -4.33 -10.38
CA LEU A 25 -2.47 -3.10 -11.18
C LEU A 25 -3.73 -2.25 -11.00
N ALA A 26 -4.91 -2.89 -10.92
CA ALA A 26 -6.16 -2.18 -10.72
C ALA A 26 -6.15 -1.39 -9.41
N LEU A 27 -5.69 -1.98 -8.29
CA LEU A 27 -5.53 -1.25 -7.04
C LEU A 27 -4.43 -0.18 -7.16
N THR A 28 -3.24 -0.55 -7.65
CA THR A 28 -2.08 0.34 -7.66
C THR A 28 -2.31 1.63 -8.45
N ASN A 29 -3.08 1.55 -9.54
CA ASN A 29 -3.43 2.71 -10.35
C ASN A 29 -4.74 3.41 -9.91
N SER A 30 -5.42 2.89 -8.88
CA SER A 30 -6.67 3.46 -8.40
C SER A 30 -6.44 4.72 -7.53
N PRO A 31 -7.40 5.65 -7.50
CA PRO A 31 -7.42 6.72 -6.51
C PRO A 31 -7.61 6.20 -5.07
N GLN A 32 -8.11 4.97 -4.92
CA GLN A 32 -8.34 4.36 -3.62
C GLN A 32 -7.03 4.08 -2.89
N LEU A 33 -5.96 3.69 -3.61
CA LEU A 33 -4.64 3.52 -3.01
C LEU A 33 -4.16 4.80 -2.32
N ALA A 34 -4.32 5.96 -2.97
CA ALA A 34 -3.92 7.25 -2.40
C ALA A 34 -4.69 7.58 -1.11
N GLN A 35 -6.00 7.36 -1.10
CA GLN A 35 -6.82 7.53 0.11
C GLN A 35 -6.40 6.58 1.22
N THR A 36 -6.17 5.31 0.90
CA THR A 36 -5.71 4.32 1.88
C THR A 36 -4.36 4.70 2.48
N MET A 37 -3.39 5.11 1.65
CA MET A 37 -2.06 5.49 2.14
C MET A 37 -2.07 6.78 2.96
N GLN A 38 -2.95 7.74 2.62
CA GLN A 38 -3.21 8.89 3.48
C GLN A 38 -3.70 8.45 4.87
N HIS A 39 -4.72 7.58 4.94
CA HIS A 39 -5.23 7.08 6.21
C HIS A 39 -4.19 6.30 7.01
N VAL A 40 -3.35 5.51 6.36
CA VAL A 40 -2.23 4.81 7.01
C VAL A 40 -1.22 5.81 7.59
N ALA A 41 -0.91 6.88 6.87
CA ALA A 41 0.02 7.91 7.34
C ALA A 41 -0.56 8.71 8.52
N GLU A 42 -1.83 9.10 8.44
CA GLU A 42 -2.57 9.78 9.51
C GLU A 42 -2.65 8.91 10.77
N PHE A 43 -3.01 7.64 10.61
CA PHE A 43 -3.02 6.67 11.71
C PHE A 43 -1.63 6.51 12.32
N SER A 44 -0.61 6.32 11.50
CA SER A 44 0.77 6.16 11.95
C SER A 44 1.24 7.38 12.74
N PHE A 45 0.91 8.59 12.30
CA PHE A 45 1.22 9.82 13.04
C PHE A 45 0.49 9.89 14.38
N ALA A 46 -0.83 9.64 14.39
CA ALA A 46 -1.64 9.65 15.60
C ALA A 46 -1.14 8.67 16.68
N HIS A 47 -0.45 7.60 16.26
CA HIS A 47 0.11 6.57 17.14
C HIS A 47 1.63 6.64 17.30
N GLY A 48 2.30 7.69 16.80
CA GLY A 48 3.75 7.89 16.96
C GLY A 48 4.63 6.89 16.20
N LEU A 49 4.11 6.28 15.13
CA LEU A 49 4.77 5.24 14.34
C LEU A 49 5.63 5.78 13.19
N LEU A 50 5.61 7.08 12.94
CA LEU A 50 6.43 7.74 11.90
C LEU A 50 7.85 8.11 12.37
N GLY A 51 8.22 7.71 13.58
CA GLY A 51 9.49 8.05 14.23
C GLY A 51 9.38 9.24 15.18
N GLU A 52 10.34 9.36 16.09
CA GLU A 52 10.37 10.47 17.03
C GLU A 52 10.58 11.80 16.31
N GLY A 53 9.73 12.79 16.60
CA GLY A 53 9.85 14.14 16.07
C GLY A 53 9.25 14.36 14.67
N ALA A 54 8.48 13.41 14.13
CA ALA A 54 7.67 13.67 12.93
C ALA A 54 6.73 14.87 13.21
N PRO A 55 6.75 15.95 12.39
CA PRO A 55 5.91 17.13 12.60
C PRO A 55 4.43 16.89 12.29
N ASP A 56 4.13 16.03 11.31
CA ASP A 56 2.78 15.67 10.88
C ASP A 56 2.78 14.34 10.09
N ALA A 57 1.59 13.92 9.63
CA ALA A 57 1.39 12.71 8.83
C ALA A 57 2.06 12.74 7.45
N GLY A 58 2.35 13.93 6.92
CA GLY A 58 3.05 14.14 5.66
C GLY A 58 4.58 14.12 5.78
N PHE A 59 5.14 13.90 6.97
CA PHE A 59 6.59 13.91 7.18
C PHE A 59 7.38 12.95 6.26
N ILE A 60 6.81 11.79 5.95
CA ILE A 60 7.37 10.87 4.94
C ILE A 60 6.61 11.02 3.63
N GLY A 61 7.32 10.90 2.51
CA GLY A 61 6.72 10.79 1.19
C GLY A 61 6.31 9.36 0.86
N ILE A 62 5.07 9.20 0.38
CA ILE A 62 4.55 7.96 -0.20
C ILE A 62 4.24 8.24 -1.68
N GLU A 63 5.05 7.69 -2.56
CA GLU A 63 4.93 7.88 -4.01
C GLU A 63 4.06 6.78 -4.62
N MET A 64 3.07 7.17 -5.41
CA MET A 64 2.11 6.29 -6.07
C MET A 64 1.88 6.78 -7.51
N PRO A 65 1.31 5.95 -8.41
CA PRO A 65 1.01 6.39 -9.78
C PRO A 65 0.07 7.58 -9.84
N ALA A 66 -0.84 7.69 -8.87
CA ALA A 66 -1.78 8.81 -8.74
C ALA A 66 -1.13 10.10 -8.20
N GLY A 67 0.16 10.08 -7.84
CA GLY A 67 0.90 11.18 -7.24
C GLY A 67 1.48 10.81 -5.86
N THR A 68 2.10 11.80 -5.22
CA THR A 68 2.78 11.63 -3.93
C THR A 68 1.94 12.21 -2.79
N PHE A 69 1.76 11.45 -1.72
CA PHE A 69 1.31 11.97 -0.43
C PHE A 69 2.51 12.31 0.45
N GLY A 70 2.47 13.44 1.16
CA GLY A 70 3.53 13.88 2.07
C GLY A 70 4.74 14.53 1.37
N ASP A 71 5.91 14.43 2.01
CA ASP A 71 7.13 15.12 1.61
C ASP A 71 7.84 14.44 0.42
N GLN A 72 7.77 15.08 -0.75
CA GLN A 72 8.44 14.63 -1.97
C GLN A 72 9.98 14.61 -1.86
N SER A 73 10.56 15.39 -0.94
CA SER A 73 12.00 15.37 -0.66
C SER A 73 12.41 14.23 0.28
N ASN A 74 11.45 13.55 0.90
CA ASN A 74 11.66 12.49 1.88
C ASN A 74 10.85 11.21 1.60
N ILE A 75 10.87 10.73 0.35
CA ILE A 75 10.13 9.51 -0.04
C ILE A 75 10.71 8.26 0.63
N LYS A 76 9.88 7.55 1.41
CA LYS A 76 10.23 6.30 2.11
C LYS A 76 9.45 5.07 1.63
N LEU A 77 8.35 5.27 0.92
CA LEU A 77 7.52 4.18 0.37
C LEU A 77 7.13 4.50 -1.08
N ARG A 78 7.18 3.50 -1.95
CA ARG A 78 6.85 3.62 -3.38
C ARG A 78 5.95 2.48 -3.82
N PHE A 79 4.88 2.82 -4.52
CA PHE A 79 4.05 1.89 -5.27
C PHE A 79 4.42 2.00 -6.75
N ASN A 80 5.37 1.19 -7.19
CA ASN A 80 5.78 1.13 -8.59
C ASN A 80 5.02 -0.02 -9.31
N PRO A 81 4.17 0.27 -10.31
CA PRO A 81 3.43 -0.75 -11.06
C PRO A 81 4.26 -1.48 -12.13
N ASP A 82 5.48 -1.03 -12.46
CA ASP A 82 6.26 -1.49 -13.62
C ASP A 82 6.37 -3.01 -13.70
N TYR A 83 6.75 -3.68 -12.60
CA TYR A 83 6.91 -5.13 -12.60
C TYR A 83 5.57 -5.87 -12.71
N MET A 84 4.51 -5.37 -12.09
CA MET A 84 3.18 -5.97 -12.23
C MET A 84 2.65 -5.76 -13.66
N GLN A 85 2.97 -4.63 -14.29
CA GLN A 85 2.66 -4.35 -15.68
C GLN A 85 3.39 -5.34 -16.59
N MET A 86 4.69 -5.54 -16.40
CA MET A 86 5.45 -6.55 -17.14
C MET A 86 4.84 -7.96 -16.98
N ALA A 87 4.39 -8.33 -15.77
CA ALA A 87 3.75 -9.63 -15.55
C ALA A 87 2.39 -9.73 -16.26
N ALA A 88 1.59 -8.66 -16.27
CA ALA A 88 0.33 -8.60 -17.00
C ALA A 88 0.53 -8.69 -18.52
N ASP A 89 1.62 -8.10 -19.02
CA ASP A 89 1.99 -8.09 -20.44
C ASP A 89 2.69 -9.39 -20.89
N GLY A 90 2.96 -10.33 -19.96
CA GLY A 90 3.64 -11.59 -20.26
C GLY A 90 5.13 -11.46 -20.54
N ALA A 91 5.76 -10.39 -20.02
CA ALA A 91 7.17 -10.04 -20.23
C ALA A 91 8.09 -10.41 -19.04
N LEU A 92 7.61 -11.25 -18.10
CA LEU A 92 8.34 -11.77 -16.93
C LEU A 92 8.34 -13.30 -16.89
#